data_AF-A0A2N3PQJ2-F1
#
_entry.id   AF-A0A2N3PQJ2-F1
#
_cell.length_a   1.000
_cell.length_b   1.000
_cell.length_c   1.000
_cell.angle_alpha   90.00
_cell.angle_beta   90.00
_cell.angle_gamma   90.00
#
_symmetry.space_group_name_H-M   'P 1'
#
loop_
_entity.id
_entity.type
_entity.pdbx_description
1 polymer ?
#
loop_
_entity_poly.entity_id
_entity_poly.type
_entity_poly.pdbx_seq_one_letter_code
_entity_poly.pdbx_strand_id
1 'polypeptide(L)'
;MSRKTSSAAIAIAGVAVIAALGGGYWLGRSQIVPLPSSAGGEHSAAAGHSSGEPEARSGQAHPHPQGETKSKTVLYYKDPMGKADFSPEPKKDATGMDYLPVYAEEEAAAAPAAVALPAPVQGKGKILFYRNPMGLPDTSPVPKKDPMGMDYVPVFEGDDDGGPIVKISVDKVQKLGVRTAAVERRQLTHTVRAVGTVQVDERLLRLVTPKFEGYVEALHVNTTGQLVRRGEPLMEIYSPDLVLAQEEYLAAAKSLESLDADASTEARASARLLVDGALQRLRNWDIPSGELARLKGRGIVSRTLALPSPADGVVLEKNVISGQRFMPGEVLYRIADLSNVWLIGEVYEQELSYIRVGQTARVTFNGMPGETFTGKLTFIYPTLSAETRTVKVRIELPNPGLRLKPALYGSVDIATAAADHAALAVPDSALLDSGTRKVVLVERGEGRYEPREVTTGARADGYVEIVDGLAAGETVVTSANFLIDAESNLRAALQSFHH
;
A
#
# COMPACT_ATOMS: atom_id res chain seq x y z
N MET A 1 -26.74 -40.93 76.50
CA MET A 1 -28.22 -40.83 76.38
C MET A 1 -28.60 -39.78 75.34
N SER A 2 -29.19 -40.24 74.22
CA SER A 2 -30.28 -39.60 73.46
C SER A 2 -29.90 -38.45 72.49
N ARG A 3 -29.82 -38.70 71.17
CA ARG A 3 -30.89 -38.58 70.11
C ARG A 3 -31.23 -37.10 69.82
N LYS A 4 -31.38 -36.58 68.58
CA LYS A 4 -31.82 -37.09 67.26
C LYS A 4 -31.56 -35.95 66.24
N THR A 5 -30.93 -36.18 65.09
CA THR A 5 -31.51 -36.18 63.71
C THR A 5 -32.54 -35.08 63.36
N SER A 6 -32.32 -34.29 62.29
CA SER A 6 -32.87 -34.59 60.95
C SER A 6 -32.49 -33.53 59.89
N SER A 7 -32.12 -34.05 58.73
CA SER A 7 -31.98 -33.36 57.44
C SER A 7 -33.33 -32.91 56.86
N ALA A 8 -33.29 -31.96 55.92
CA ALA A 8 -34.20 -31.91 54.77
C ALA A 8 -33.46 -31.34 53.55
N ALA A 9 -33.32 -32.19 52.53
CA ALA A 9 -32.91 -31.85 51.18
C ALA A 9 -34.16 -31.70 50.31
N ILE A 10 -34.16 -30.77 49.35
CA ILE A 10 -35.01 -30.87 48.15
C ILE A 10 -34.15 -30.55 46.93
N ALA A 11 -34.28 -31.43 45.95
CA ALA A 11 -33.53 -31.51 44.71
C ALA A 11 -34.46 -31.26 43.51
N ILE A 12 -33.89 -30.68 42.46
CA ILE A 12 -34.09 -30.92 41.01
C ILE A 12 -35.47 -30.66 40.38
N ALA A 13 -35.48 -29.77 39.38
CA ALA A 13 -35.96 -29.94 37.99
C ALA A 13 -36.15 -28.53 37.39
N GLY A 14 -35.90 -28.20 36.12
CA GLY A 14 -35.63 -28.96 34.91
C GLY A 14 -35.71 -27.97 33.72
N VAL A 15 -34.98 -28.31 32.66
CA VAL A 15 -34.74 -27.58 31.41
C VAL A 15 -36.01 -27.28 30.62
N ALA A 16 -36.05 -26.16 29.89
CA ALA A 16 -36.84 -26.02 28.66
C ALA A 16 -36.14 -25.12 27.63
N VAL A 17 -35.69 -25.78 26.55
CA VAL A 17 -35.23 -25.24 25.27
C VAL A 17 -36.45 -24.79 24.47
N ILE A 18 -36.38 -23.62 23.82
CA ILE A 18 -37.28 -23.26 22.71
C ILE A 18 -36.41 -22.89 21.50
N ALA A 19 -36.48 -23.77 20.50
CA ALA A 19 -36.04 -23.55 19.13
C ALA A 19 -37.30 -23.46 18.24
N ALA A 20 -37.34 -22.47 17.35
CA ALA A 20 -38.21 -22.41 16.17
C ALA A 20 -37.47 -21.51 15.15
N LEU A 21 -36.87 -22.04 14.08
CA LEU A 21 -37.42 -22.56 12.82
C LEU A 21 -38.13 -21.50 11.94
N GLY A 22 -37.49 -21.23 10.82
CA GLY A 22 -37.96 -20.52 9.62
C GLY A 22 -36.73 -20.14 8.81
N GLY A 23 -36.24 -20.99 7.89
CA GLY A 23 -36.78 -21.20 6.54
C GLY A 23 -35.99 -20.30 5.57
N GLY A 24 -35.45 -20.68 4.42
CA GLY A 24 -35.44 -21.90 3.64
C GLY A 24 -34.92 -21.51 2.23
N TYR A 25 -34.05 -22.36 1.66
CA TYR A 25 -33.87 -22.65 0.23
C TYR A 25 -33.64 -21.55 -0.83
N TRP A 26 -32.45 -21.59 -1.45
CA TRP A 26 -32.23 -21.71 -2.91
C TRP A 26 -30.76 -22.18 -3.15
N LEU A 27 -30.51 -23.40 -3.63
CA LEU A 27 -30.18 -23.78 -5.04
C LEU A 27 -29.08 -22.89 -5.66
N GLY A 28 -27.95 -23.35 -6.19
CA GLY A 28 -27.52 -24.66 -6.67
C GLY A 28 -26.68 -24.45 -7.95
N ARG A 29 -25.68 -25.33 -8.17
CA ARG A 29 -24.79 -25.49 -9.36
C ARG A 29 -23.72 -24.43 -9.61
N SER A 30 -22.59 -24.70 -10.25
CA SER A 30 -21.66 -25.84 -10.42
C SER A 30 -20.72 -25.43 -11.56
N GLN A 31 -19.44 -25.80 -11.44
CA GLN A 31 -18.52 -26.14 -12.53
C GLN A 31 -17.61 -25.05 -13.17
N ILE A 32 -16.31 -25.34 -13.05
CA ILE A 32 -15.27 -25.43 -14.10
C ILE A 32 -14.59 -24.12 -14.58
N VAL A 33 -13.30 -24.05 -14.21
CA VAL A 33 -12.16 -23.38 -14.85
C VAL A 33 -11.89 -24.14 -16.18
N PRO A 34 -11.57 -23.50 -17.34
CA PRO A 34 -10.31 -22.78 -17.39
C PRO A 34 -10.25 -21.50 -18.22
N LEU A 35 -9.28 -20.72 -17.78
CA LEU A 35 -8.44 -19.78 -18.49
C LEU A 35 -8.00 -20.35 -19.87
N PRO A 36 -7.46 -19.54 -20.81
CA PRO A 36 -6.46 -18.58 -20.41
C PRO A 36 -6.37 -17.33 -21.28
N SER A 37 -5.42 -16.48 -20.92
CA SER A 37 -4.23 -16.31 -21.77
C SER A 37 -4.48 -15.05 -22.60
N SER A 38 -3.48 -14.35 -23.07
CA SER A 38 -2.12 -14.20 -22.67
C SER A 38 -1.66 -12.97 -23.43
N ALA A 39 -0.71 -12.26 -22.85
CA ALA A 39 0.65 -12.44 -23.32
C ALA A 39 1.26 -11.45 -24.23
N GLY A 40 2.39 -11.05 -23.70
CA GLY A 40 3.53 -10.59 -24.37
C GLY A 40 3.53 -9.28 -25.10
N GLY A 41 4.28 -8.44 -24.44
CA GLY A 41 5.67 -8.47 -24.72
C GLY A 41 6.16 -7.39 -25.68
N GLU A 42 7.06 -6.60 -25.14
CA GLU A 42 8.26 -6.28 -25.86
C GLU A 42 8.27 -5.01 -26.78
N HIS A 43 9.33 -4.29 -26.98
CA HIS A 43 10.57 -4.79 -27.45
C HIS A 43 11.52 -3.62 -27.40
N SER A 44 12.77 -4.03 -27.48
CA SER A 44 13.79 -3.32 -28.24
C SER A 44 14.25 -2.00 -27.62
N ALA A 45 15.51 -1.66 -27.71
CA ALA A 45 16.69 -2.34 -28.20
C ALA A 45 17.83 -1.38 -27.86
N ALA A 46 19.03 -1.91 -28.01
CA ALA A 46 20.19 -1.16 -28.49
C ALA A 46 20.76 -0.09 -27.55
N ALA A 47 21.87 -0.48 -26.96
CA ALA A 47 23.19 0.08 -27.23
C ALA A 47 23.44 1.57 -26.94
N GLY A 48 24.51 1.77 -26.18
CA GLY A 48 25.25 3.02 -26.05
C GLY A 48 25.42 3.37 -24.58
N HIS A 49 26.53 3.88 -24.10
CA HIS A 49 27.72 4.38 -24.76
C HIS A 49 28.74 4.66 -23.63
N SER A 50 30.02 4.60 -23.98
CA SER A 50 31.11 5.37 -23.37
C SER A 50 31.53 5.06 -21.92
N SER A 51 32.84 4.96 -21.70
CA SER A 51 33.65 6.06 -21.16
C SER A 51 34.98 5.50 -20.67
N GLY A 52 36.07 6.25 -20.88
CA GLY A 52 37.39 5.83 -20.41
C GLY A 52 38.56 6.60 -21.01
N GLU A 53 38.52 7.93 -20.86
CA GLU A 53 39.68 8.84 -20.79
C GLU A 53 40.78 8.34 -19.82
N PRO A 54 42.04 8.89 -19.80
CA PRO A 54 42.30 10.32 -19.91
C PRO A 54 43.59 10.81 -20.61
N GLU A 55 43.50 12.10 -20.97
CA GLU A 55 44.47 13.19 -20.81
C GLU A 55 45.98 12.92 -20.94
N ALA A 56 46.64 13.68 -21.82
CA ALA A 56 47.40 14.85 -21.34
C ALA A 56 47.95 15.72 -22.50
N ARG A 57 47.79 17.04 -22.30
CA ARG A 57 48.68 18.15 -22.73
C ARG A 57 48.60 18.58 -24.20
N SER A 58 47.91 19.68 -24.50
CA SER A 58 48.33 21.10 -24.35
C SER A 58 49.38 21.54 -25.36
N GLY A 59 49.07 22.59 -26.12
CA GLY A 59 50.08 23.46 -26.73
C GLY A 59 49.84 23.81 -28.18
N GLN A 60 49.11 24.89 -28.41
CA GLN A 60 49.07 25.64 -29.66
C GLN A 60 50.46 26.20 -30.03
N ALA A 61 50.82 26.18 -31.31
CA ALA A 61 51.41 27.32 -32.02
C ALA A 61 51.59 27.00 -33.52
N HIS A 62 51.04 27.86 -34.39
CA HIS A 62 51.41 28.01 -35.81
C HIS A 62 52.75 28.79 -35.90
N PRO A 63 53.53 28.85 -37.01
CA PRO A 63 53.12 28.80 -38.44
C PRO A 63 54.10 28.09 -39.44
N HIS A 64 53.65 28.01 -40.71
CA HIS A 64 54.30 27.58 -41.97
C HIS A 64 55.64 28.30 -42.31
N PRO A 65 56.47 27.88 -43.30
CA PRO A 65 56.15 27.12 -44.54
C PRO A 65 57.21 26.12 -45.10
N GLN A 66 56.83 25.48 -46.22
CA GLN A 66 57.63 24.82 -47.28
C GLN A 66 57.90 23.31 -47.19
N GLY A 67 57.52 22.61 -48.28
CA GLY A 67 58.40 21.64 -48.93
C GLY A 67 58.19 20.14 -48.63
N GLU A 68 57.86 19.41 -49.70
CA GLU A 68 58.31 18.04 -50.01
C GLU A 68 57.53 16.78 -49.52
N THR A 69 57.12 16.03 -50.56
CA THR A 69 57.00 14.56 -50.67
C THR A 69 55.99 13.79 -49.81
N LYS A 70 54.76 13.63 -50.34
CA LYS A 70 53.92 12.47 -50.02
C LYS A 70 54.50 11.21 -50.67
N SER A 71 54.94 10.28 -49.85
CA SER A 71 55.27 8.90 -50.22
C SER A 71 54.00 8.18 -50.72
N LYS A 72 54.00 7.72 -51.97
CA LYS A 72 52.94 6.84 -52.49
C LYS A 72 53.14 5.42 -51.93
N THR A 73 52.11 4.85 -51.33
CA THR A 73 52.14 3.48 -50.78
C THR A 73 51.92 2.46 -51.91
N VAL A 74 52.90 1.59 -52.12
CA VAL A 74 52.81 0.45 -53.05
C VAL A 74 52.04 -0.69 -52.37
N LEU A 75 51.04 -1.27 -53.03
CA LEU A 75 50.26 -2.42 -52.51
C LEU A 75 50.92 -3.76 -52.83
N TYR A 76 51.43 -3.93 -54.07
CA TYR A 76 52.20 -5.06 -54.54
C TYR A 76 52.89 -4.73 -55.87
N TYR A 77 53.85 -5.56 -56.27
CA TYR A 77 54.55 -5.47 -57.56
C TYR A 77 54.04 -6.55 -58.51
N LYS A 78 53.75 -6.20 -59.76
CA LYS A 78 53.26 -7.12 -60.80
C LYS A 78 54.29 -7.31 -61.92
N ASP A 79 54.27 -8.49 -62.53
CA ASP A 79 55.14 -8.81 -63.67
C ASP A 79 54.84 -7.87 -64.87
N PRO A 80 55.86 -7.25 -65.49
CA PRO A 80 55.70 -6.31 -66.60
C PRO A 80 55.11 -6.95 -67.87
N MET A 81 55.13 -8.28 -67.99
CA MET A 81 54.57 -9.04 -69.11
C MET A 81 53.13 -9.53 -68.87
N GLY A 82 52.48 -9.16 -67.76
CA GLY A 82 51.06 -9.39 -67.53
C GLY A 82 50.66 -10.82 -67.15
N LYS A 83 51.60 -11.63 -66.66
CA LYS A 83 51.31 -12.94 -66.04
C LYS A 83 50.74 -12.75 -64.63
N ALA A 84 49.89 -13.68 -64.18
CA ALA A 84 49.29 -13.67 -62.84
C ALA A 84 50.30 -14.12 -61.76
N ASP A 85 51.44 -13.44 -61.66
CA ASP A 85 52.46 -13.62 -60.63
C ASP A 85 52.72 -12.27 -59.95
N PHE A 86 52.56 -12.21 -58.62
CA PHE A 86 52.54 -10.98 -57.83
C PHE A 86 53.48 -11.11 -56.64
N SER A 87 54.24 -10.05 -56.32
CA SER A 87 55.18 -10.05 -55.20
C SER A 87 54.96 -8.85 -54.26
N PRO A 88 54.98 -9.05 -52.94
CA PRO A 88 54.88 -7.96 -51.95
C PRO A 88 56.19 -7.14 -51.82
N GLU A 89 57.31 -7.65 -52.34
CA GLU A 89 58.62 -6.99 -52.33
C GLU A 89 59.14 -6.80 -53.76
N PRO A 90 60.08 -5.87 -54.01
CA PRO A 90 60.68 -5.69 -55.34
C PRO A 90 61.38 -6.97 -55.80
N LYS A 91 60.96 -7.49 -56.96
CA LYS A 91 61.49 -8.72 -57.55
C LYS A 91 61.79 -8.50 -59.03
N LYS A 92 62.75 -9.26 -59.55
CA LYS A 92 63.05 -9.35 -60.98
C LYS A 92 62.49 -10.64 -61.57
N ASP A 93 62.04 -10.57 -62.82
CA ASP A 93 61.63 -11.74 -63.57
C ASP A 93 62.82 -12.59 -64.03
N ALA A 94 62.55 -13.75 -64.63
CA ALA A 94 63.57 -14.68 -65.13
C ALA A 94 64.46 -14.11 -66.25
N THR A 95 64.11 -12.94 -66.80
CA THR A 95 64.86 -12.21 -67.83
C THR A 95 65.59 -10.96 -67.30
N GLY A 96 65.50 -10.70 -65.99
CA GLY A 96 66.24 -9.64 -65.31
C GLY A 96 65.55 -8.27 -65.26
N MET A 97 64.25 -8.18 -65.61
CA MET A 97 63.47 -6.94 -65.55
C MET A 97 62.73 -6.81 -64.21
N ASP A 98 62.65 -5.58 -63.70
CA ASP A 98 62.01 -5.26 -62.42
C ASP A 98 60.48 -5.28 -62.52
N TYR A 99 59.81 -5.86 -61.51
CA TYR A 99 58.35 -5.84 -61.41
C TYR A 99 57.84 -4.42 -61.14
N LEU A 100 56.67 -4.09 -61.70
CA LEU A 100 56.10 -2.75 -61.66
C LEU A 100 55.25 -2.54 -60.39
N PRO A 101 55.48 -1.46 -59.60
CA PRO A 101 54.68 -1.16 -58.42
C PRO A 101 53.26 -0.72 -58.79
N VAL A 102 52.25 -1.31 -58.13
CA VAL A 102 50.84 -0.90 -58.25
C VAL A 102 50.44 -0.11 -57.00
N TYR A 103 49.92 1.09 -57.21
CA TYR A 103 49.52 2.02 -56.15
C TYR A 103 48.00 1.98 -55.93
N ALA A 104 47.56 2.21 -54.70
CA ALA A 104 46.16 2.13 -54.26
C ALA A 104 45.16 3.05 -55.00
N GLU A 105 45.65 4.00 -55.80
CA GLU A 105 44.84 5.02 -56.46
C GLU A 105 44.58 4.69 -57.95
N GLU A 106 45.29 3.72 -58.54
CA GLU A 106 45.17 3.38 -59.97
C GLU A 106 44.13 2.28 -60.28
N GLU A 107 43.61 1.58 -59.28
CA GLU A 107 42.51 0.61 -59.48
C GLU A 107 41.11 1.27 -59.41
N ALA A 108 41.06 2.56 -59.04
CA ALA A 108 39.81 3.32 -58.93
C ALA A 108 39.46 4.19 -60.17
N ALA A 109 40.29 4.21 -61.22
CA ALA A 109 40.11 5.15 -62.34
C ALA A 109 40.21 4.55 -63.76
N ALA A 110 40.11 3.22 -63.92
CA ALA A 110 40.12 2.57 -65.23
C ALA A 110 38.75 1.95 -65.61
N ALA A 111 38.00 2.75 -66.38
CA ALA A 111 37.11 2.37 -67.48
C ALA A 111 35.61 2.02 -67.23
N PRO A 112 34.74 2.26 -68.26
CA PRO A 112 33.31 2.56 -68.12
C PRO A 112 32.32 1.61 -68.86
N ALA A 113 31.03 1.85 -68.59
CA ALA A 113 29.80 1.72 -69.42
C ALA A 113 29.17 0.35 -69.82
N ALA A 114 27.85 0.28 -69.53
CA ALA A 114 26.75 -0.55 -70.09
C ALA A 114 26.66 -2.02 -69.58
N VAL A 115 25.53 -2.62 -69.14
CA VAL A 115 24.07 -2.45 -69.32
C VAL A 115 23.34 -2.96 -68.05
N ALA A 116 22.14 -2.44 -67.77
CA ALA A 116 21.31 -2.68 -66.58
C ALA A 116 20.61 -4.06 -66.48
N LEU A 117 20.36 -4.53 -65.24
CA LEU A 117 19.18 -5.28 -64.71
C LEU A 117 19.32 -5.46 -63.16
N PRO A 118 18.25 -5.79 -62.39
CA PRO A 118 17.63 -4.95 -61.35
C PRO A 118 18.27 -4.97 -59.94
N ALA A 119 17.80 -4.05 -59.10
CA ALA A 119 18.32 -3.65 -57.78
C ALA A 119 18.47 -4.78 -56.74
N PRO A 120 19.49 -4.70 -55.84
CA PRO A 120 19.64 -5.62 -54.72
C PRO A 120 18.64 -5.27 -53.60
N VAL A 121 17.99 -6.30 -53.05
CA VAL A 121 17.20 -6.21 -51.83
C VAL A 121 18.15 -5.87 -50.67
N GLN A 122 17.95 -4.70 -50.07
CA GLN A 122 18.70 -4.26 -48.90
C GLN A 122 18.28 -5.06 -47.66
N GLY A 123 19.08 -6.05 -47.28
CA GLY A 123 19.05 -6.67 -45.96
C GLY A 123 20.20 -6.13 -45.10
N LYS A 124 19.87 -5.41 -44.01
CA LYS A 124 20.83 -4.94 -43.02
C LYS A 124 21.16 -6.10 -42.06
N GLY A 125 22.21 -6.86 -42.33
CA GLY A 125 22.69 -7.89 -41.39
C GLY A 125 23.74 -8.82 -41.96
N LYS A 126 24.48 -9.50 -41.08
CA LYS A 126 25.39 -10.59 -41.46
C LYS A 126 24.56 -11.81 -41.84
N ILE A 127 24.85 -12.42 -42.99
CA ILE A 127 24.15 -13.61 -43.48
C ILE A 127 24.63 -14.81 -42.67
N LEU A 128 23.71 -15.55 -42.03
CA LEU A 128 24.01 -16.75 -41.25
C LEU A 128 24.10 -17.98 -42.16
N PHE A 129 23.07 -18.20 -42.98
CA PHE A 129 23.01 -19.27 -43.97
C PHE A 129 21.95 -18.94 -45.03
N TYR A 130 21.98 -19.67 -46.14
CA TYR A 130 21.00 -19.62 -47.21
C TYR A 130 20.07 -20.84 -47.09
N ARG A 131 18.75 -20.65 -47.19
CA ARG A 131 17.75 -21.73 -47.14
C ARG A 131 17.10 -21.98 -48.49
N ASN A 132 16.69 -23.22 -48.73
CA ASN A 132 15.96 -23.58 -49.94
C ASN A 132 14.63 -22.80 -50.02
N PRO A 133 14.32 -22.14 -51.15
CA PRO A 133 13.07 -21.37 -51.31
C PRO A 133 11.80 -22.22 -51.18
N MET A 134 11.89 -23.54 -51.33
CA MET A 134 10.77 -24.49 -51.18
C MET A 134 10.57 -24.98 -49.73
N GLY A 135 11.30 -24.44 -48.74
CA GLY A 135 11.15 -24.81 -47.33
C GLY A 135 11.68 -26.20 -46.95
N LEU A 136 12.47 -26.82 -47.84
CA LEU A 136 13.17 -28.07 -47.56
C LEU A 136 14.31 -27.84 -46.53
N PRO A 137 14.66 -28.85 -45.69
CA PRO A 137 15.71 -28.72 -44.66
C PRO A 137 17.14 -28.58 -45.22
N ASP A 138 17.30 -28.46 -46.54
CA ASP A 138 18.60 -28.19 -47.18
C ASP A 138 18.98 -26.71 -46.95
N THR A 139 20.07 -26.50 -46.23
CA THR A 139 20.64 -25.18 -45.93
C THR A 139 22.10 -25.15 -46.37
N SER A 140 22.58 -23.97 -46.80
CA SER A 140 23.94 -23.80 -47.31
C SER A 140 24.59 -22.55 -46.71
N PRO A 141 25.84 -22.62 -46.23
CA PRO A 141 26.57 -21.44 -45.73
C PRO A 141 27.00 -20.49 -46.86
N VAL A 142 26.99 -20.95 -48.11
CA VAL A 142 27.32 -20.18 -49.32
C VAL A 142 26.11 -20.12 -50.27
N PRO A 143 25.99 -19.10 -51.14
CA PRO A 143 24.95 -19.05 -52.15
C PRO A 143 24.95 -20.34 -52.99
N LYS A 144 23.80 -21.02 -53.03
CA LYS A 144 23.59 -22.28 -53.75
C LYS A 144 22.30 -22.15 -54.56
N LYS A 145 22.24 -22.88 -55.68
CA LYS A 145 21.01 -23.08 -56.45
C LYS A 145 20.41 -24.44 -56.16
N ASP A 146 19.09 -24.51 -56.15
CA ASP A 146 18.38 -25.78 -56.06
C ASP A 146 18.46 -26.56 -57.39
N PRO A 147 18.03 -27.84 -57.43
CA PRO A 147 17.99 -28.63 -58.66
C PRO A 147 17.10 -28.04 -59.77
N MET A 148 16.26 -27.05 -59.47
CA MET A 148 15.41 -26.33 -60.40
C MET A 148 15.96 -24.95 -60.81
N GLY A 149 17.18 -24.61 -60.38
CA GLY A 149 17.90 -23.39 -60.77
C GLY A 149 17.55 -22.13 -59.97
N MET A 150 16.79 -22.25 -58.88
CA MET A 150 16.39 -21.14 -58.00
C MET A 150 17.47 -20.87 -56.94
N ASP A 151 17.78 -19.59 -56.70
CA ASP A 151 18.74 -19.18 -55.68
C ASP A 151 18.19 -19.40 -54.27
N TYR A 152 19.04 -19.89 -53.36
CA TYR A 152 18.69 -20.01 -51.95
C TYR A 152 18.53 -18.63 -51.32
N VAL A 153 17.57 -18.51 -50.39
CA VAL A 153 17.21 -17.24 -49.75
C VAL A 153 18.15 -16.98 -48.57
N PRO A 154 18.84 -15.82 -48.51
CA PRO A 154 19.70 -15.48 -47.37
C PRO A 154 18.87 -15.24 -46.11
N VAL A 155 19.28 -15.86 -45.00
CA VAL A 155 18.74 -15.63 -43.65
C VAL A 155 19.75 -14.79 -42.87
N PHE A 156 19.28 -13.67 -42.33
CA PHE A 156 20.11 -12.68 -41.62
C PHE A 156 20.05 -12.90 -40.11
N GLU A 157 21.13 -12.52 -39.41
CA GLU A 157 21.21 -12.49 -37.95
C GLU A 157 20.16 -11.49 -37.39
N GLY A 158 19.11 -12.02 -36.75
CA GLY A 158 17.96 -11.27 -36.24
C GLY A 158 16.60 -11.63 -36.84
N ASP A 159 16.53 -12.53 -37.82
CA ASP A 159 15.27 -13.03 -38.42
C ASP A 159 14.78 -14.35 -37.77
N ASP A 160 15.35 -14.68 -36.61
CA ASP A 160 14.99 -15.82 -35.75
C ASP A 160 14.41 -15.29 -34.43
N ASP A 161 13.36 -14.47 -34.53
CA ASP A 161 12.47 -14.17 -33.40
C ASP A 161 11.60 -15.42 -33.17
N GLY A 162 12.16 -16.39 -32.42
CA GLY A 162 11.55 -17.68 -32.09
C GLY A 162 10.36 -17.61 -31.13
N GLY A 163 9.61 -16.50 -31.12
CA GLY A 163 8.34 -16.35 -30.41
C GLY A 163 7.14 -16.54 -31.34
N PRO A 164 5.98 -17.03 -30.85
CA PRO A 164 4.78 -17.17 -31.67
C PRO A 164 4.13 -15.80 -31.93
N ILE A 165 4.69 -15.00 -32.84
CA ILE A 165 4.20 -13.66 -33.19
C ILE A 165 2.83 -13.75 -33.87
N VAL A 166 1.85 -13.03 -33.32
CA VAL A 166 0.46 -12.98 -33.81
C VAL A 166 0.27 -11.75 -34.67
N LYS A 167 0.07 -11.95 -35.98
CA LYS A 167 -0.24 -10.86 -36.92
C LYS A 167 -1.75 -10.72 -37.11
N ILE A 168 -2.30 -9.57 -36.70
CA ILE A 168 -3.70 -9.17 -36.88
C ILE A 168 -3.74 -7.96 -37.81
N SER A 169 -4.71 -7.90 -38.72
CA SER A 169 -4.86 -6.74 -39.61
C SER A 169 -5.20 -5.48 -38.81
N VAL A 170 -4.62 -4.34 -39.22
CA VAL A 170 -4.80 -3.05 -38.56
C VAL A 170 -6.27 -2.64 -38.48
N ASP A 171 -7.07 -2.92 -39.51
CA ASP A 171 -8.52 -2.70 -39.50
C ASP A 171 -9.26 -3.48 -38.41
N LYS A 172 -8.81 -4.72 -38.12
CA LYS A 172 -9.40 -5.58 -37.08
C LYS A 172 -8.99 -5.08 -35.70
N VAL A 173 -7.73 -4.67 -35.51
CA VAL A 173 -7.22 -4.04 -34.29
C VAL A 173 -8.03 -2.78 -33.93
N GLN A 174 -8.27 -1.91 -34.91
CA GLN A 174 -9.06 -0.69 -34.70
C GLN A 174 -10.53 -0.99 -34.35
N LYS A 175 -11.15 -1.96 -35.03
CA LYS A 175 -12.53 -2.40 -34.72
C LYS A 175 -12.66 -3.05 -33.34
N LEU A 176 -11.61 -3.72 -32.87
CA LEU A 176 -11.56 -4.34 -31.54
C LEU A 176 -11.31 -3.33 -30.42
N GLY A 177 -10.96 -2.08 -30.72
CA GLY A 177 -10.70 -1.06 -29.71
C GLY A 177 -9.49 -1.38 -28.83
N VAL A 178 -8.45 -1.96 -29.43
CA VAL A 178 -7.19 -2.27 -28.74
C VAL A 178 -6.54 -0.97 -28.27
N ARG A 179 -6.24 -0.90 -26.97
CA ARG A 179 -5.48 0.19 -26.35
C ARG A 179 -4.18 -0.35 -25.85
N THR A 180 -3.14 0.46 -25.94
CA THR A 180 -1.83 0.12 -25.43
C THR A 180 -1.35 1.14 -24.40
N ALA A 181 -0.40 0.73 -23.56
CA ALA A 181 0.24 1.56 -22.54
C ALA A 181 1.72 1.22 -22.49
N ALA A 182 2.56 2.22 -22.24
CA ALA A 182 4.00 1.99 -22.07
C ALA A 182 4.29 1.33 -20.69
N VAL A 183 5.26 0.43 -20.67
CA VAL A 183 5.84 -0.09 -19.43
C VAL A 183 6.72 0.99 -18.82
N GLU A 184 6.33 1.49 -17.66
CA GLU A 184 7.04 2.56 -16.95
C GLU A 184 7.49 2.09 -15.58
N ARG A 185 8.59 2.66 -15.08
CA ARG A 185 8.98 2.48 -13.68
C ARG A 185 8.10 3.37 -12.80
N ARG A 186 7.38 2.75 -11.87
CA ARG A 186 6.49 3.46 -10.93
C ARG A 186 6.77 3.05 -9.50
N GLN A 187 6.62 3.99 -8.58
CA GLN A 187 6.54 3.68 -7.16
C GLN A 187 5.11 3.21 -6.89
N LEU A 188 4.99 1.92 -6.60
CA LEU A 188 3.72 1.30 -6.26
C LEU A 188 3.44 1.55 -4.77
N THR A 189 2.30 2.16 -4.47
CA THR A 189 1.86 2.40 -3.08
C THR A 189 0.74 1.45 -2.75
N HIS A 190 1.01 0.41 -1.97
CA HIS A 190 -0.04 -0.48 -1.51
C HIS A 190 -0.98 0.30 -0.55
N THR A 191 -2.29 0.18 -0.73
CA THR A 191 -3.26 0.80 0.18
C THR A 191 -4.03 -0.33 0.86
N VAL A 192 -3.87 -0.43 2.18
CA VAL A 192 -4.61 -1.42 2.97
C VAL A 192 -6.00 -0.86 3.24
N ARG A 193 -7.03 -1.59 2.82
CA ARG A 193 -8.43 -1.20 3.02
C ARG A 193 -9.04 -1.99 4.15
N ALA A 194 -9.50 -1.27 5.16
CA ALA A 194 -10.15 -1.84 6.33
C ALA A 194 -11.52 -1.20 6.53
N VAL A 195 -12.32 -1.87 7.33
CA VAL A 195 -13.55 -1.31 7.88
C VAL A 195 -13.33 -1.04 9.35
N GLY A 196 -14.01 -0.04 9.90
CA GLY A 196 -13.86 0.26 11.31
C GLY A 196 -15.00 1.03 11.91
N THR A 197 -15.00 1.04 13.23
CA THR A 197 -16.04 1.67 14.04
C THR A 197 -15.42 2.72 14.95
N VAL A 198 -16.06 3.88 15.02
CA VAL A 198 -15.67 4.95 15.94
C VAL A 198 -16.00 4.53 17.37
N GLN A 199 -15.03 4.68 18.25
CA GLN A 199 -15.12 4.43 19.67
C GLN A 199 -14.66 5.67 20.45
N VAL A 200 -15.14 5.75 21.68
CA VAL A 200 -14.71 6.78 22.63
C VAL A 200 -13.25 6.52 23.01
N ASP A 201 -12.48 7.59 23.15
CA ASP A 201 -11.16 7.49 23.78
C ASP A 201 -11.33 7.15 25.27
N GLU A 202 -11.02 5.92 25.65
CA GLU A 202 -11.13 5.44 27.04
C GLU A 202 -10.24 6.22 28.01
N ARG A 203 -9.18 6.90 27.53
CA ARG A 203 -8.34 7.78 28.36
C ARG A 203 -9.07 9.06 28.76
N LEU A 204 -10.05 9.46 27.95
CA LEU A 204 -10.87 10.66 28.13
C LEU A 204 -12.23 10.36 28.76
N LEU A 205 -12.46 9.10 29.16
CA LEU A 205 -13.67 8.68 29.83
C LEU A 205 -13.58 8.94 31.34
N ARG A 206 -14.64 9.54 31.89
CA ARG A 206 -14.76 9.86 33.31
C ARG A 206 -16.06 9.31 33.87
N LEU A 207 -15.95 8.63 35.00
CA LEU A 207 -17.08 8.12 35.75
C LEU A 207 -17.33 9.04 36.94
N VAL A 208 -18.59 9.35 37.18
CA VAL A 208 -19.04 10.07 38.38
C VAL A 208 -19.56 9.05 39.37
N THR A 209 -18.68 8.67 40.30
CA THR A 209 -18.95 7.67 41.34
C THR A 209 -18.75 8.30 42.72
N PRO A 210 -19.82 8.62 43.45
CA PRO A 210 -19.71 9.13 44.82
C PRO A 210 -18.99 8.13 45.74
N LYS A 211 -18.24 8.64 46.70
CA LYS A 211 -17.51 7.84 47.71
C LYS A 211 -18.26 7.68 49.04
N PHE A 212 -19.50 8.12 49.05
CA PHE A 212 -20.43 8.10 50.18
C PHE A 212 -21.83 7.79 49.65
N GLU A 213 -22.78 7.53 50.53
CA GLU A 213 -24.17 7.29 50.15
C GLU A 213 -25.04 8.53 50.35
N GLY A 214 -26.15 8.58 49.62
CA GLY A 214 -27.08 9.69 49.73
C GLY A 214 -28.29 9.55 48.82
N TYR A 215 -29.04 10.63 48.72
CA TYR A 215 -30.23 10.76 47.89
C TYR A 215 -30.03 11.89 46.90
N VAL A 216 -30.45 11.68 45.66
CA VAL A 216 -30.48 12.75 44.66
C VAL A 216 -31.69 13.63 44.91
N GLU A 217 -31.48 14.92 45.18
CA GLU A 217 -32.57 15.88 45.38
C GLU A 217 -32.99 16.51 44.05
N ALA A 218 -32.03 16.97 43.24
CA ALA A 218 -32.30 17.57 41.93
C ALA A 218 -31.24 17.20 40.88
N LEU A 219 -31.65 17.18 39.61
CA LEU A 219 -30.75 16.94 38.47
C LEU A 219 -30.65 18.22 37.64
N HIS A 220 -29.44 18.77 37.53
CA HIS A 220 -29.14 19.89 36.63
C HIS A 220 -28.91 19.38 35.20
N VAL A 221 -28.29 18.20 35.07
CA VAL A 221 -28.05 17.52 33.80
C VAL A 221 -28.91 16.27 33.73
N ASN A 222 -30.05 16.37 33.05
CA ASN A 222 -31.08 15.33 33.08
C ASN A 222 -31.17 14.49 31.79
N THR A 223 -30.33 14.76 30.79
CA THR A 223 -30.44 14.11 29.46
C THR A 223 -29.09 13.58 29.00
N THR A 224 -29.05 12.36 28.45
CA THR A 224 -27.87 11.83 27.76
C THR A 224 -27.63 12.59 26.47
N GLY A 225 -26.36 12.78 26.09
CA GLY A 225 -25.95 13.61 24.97
C GLY A 225 -25.75 15.09 25.30
N GLN A 226 -26.08 15.54 26.53
CA GLN A 226 -25.83 16.92 26.95
C GLN A 226 -24.33 17.18 27.13
N LEU A 227 -23.86 18.34 26.66
CA LEU A 227 -22.51 18.82 26.91
C LEU A 227 -22.40 19.40 28.32
N VAL A 228 -21.30 19.09 29.00
CA VAL A 228 -20.99 19.57 30.34
C VAL A 228 -19.55 20.08 30.39
N ARG A 229 -19.32 21.13 31.18
CA ARG A 229 -17.97 21.64 31.46
C ARG A 229 -17.46 21.15 32.80
N ARG A 230 -16.14 21.07 32.94
CA ARG A 230 -15.51 20.77 34.22
C ARG A 230 -15.94 21.78 35.28
N GLY A 231 -16.41 21.29 36.43
CA GLY A 231 -16.92 22.13 37.51
C GLY A 231 -18.41 22.49 37.40
N GLU A 232 -19.07 22.23 36.27
CA GLU A 232 -20.51 22.45 36.10
C GLU A 232 -21.30 21.50 37.02
N PRO A 233 -22.31 22.00 37.76
CA PRO A 233 -23.11 21.14 38.64
C PRO A 233 -23.92 20.14 37.81
N LEU A 234 -23.75 18.83 38.09
CA LEU A 234 -24.52 17.76 37.43
C LEU A 234 -25.83 17.49 38.16
N MET A 235 -25.76 17.44 39.49
CA MET A 235 -26.88 17.12 40.37
C MET A 235 -26.66 17.69 41.76
N GLU A 236 -27.75 17.80 42.50
CA GLU A 236 -27.79 18.11 43.91
C GLU A 236 -28.12 16.84 44.70
N ILE A 237 -27.34 16.61 45.75
CA ILE A 237 -27.41 15.41 46.57
C ILE A 237 -27.50 15.77 48.05
N TYR A 238 -28.22 14.95 48.79
CA TYR A 238 -28.28 14.97 50.24
C TYR A 238 -27.65 13.69 50.79
N SER A 239 -26.72 13.83 51.74
CA SER A 239 -26.12 12.69 52.43
C SER A 239 -26.13 12.96 53.93
N PRO A 240 -26.82 12.13 54.74
CA PRO A 240 -26.80 12.24 56.20
C PRO A 240 -25.38 12.19 56.76
N ASP A 241 -24.56 11.26 56.27
CA ASP A 241 -23.17 11.08 56.70
C ASP A 241 -22.29 12.29 56.36
N LEU A 242 -22.55 12.93 55.21
CA LEU A 242 -21.85 14.15 54.84
C LEU A 242 -22.20 15.31 55.76
N VAL A 243 -23.47 15.45 56.14
CA VAL A 243 -23.93 16.48 57.09
C VAL A 243 -23.26 16.26 58.45
N LEU A 244 -23.25 15.02 58.96
CA LEU A 244 -22.58 14.68 60.22
C LEU A 244 -21.08 14.98 60.18
N ALA A 245 -20.39 14.65 59.08
CA ALA A 245 -18.97 14.95 58.94
C ALA A 245 -18.67 16.45 58.87
N GLN A 246 -19.56 17.24 58.27
CA GLN A 246 -19.45 18.71 58.28
C GLN A 246 -19.62 19.26 59.70
N GLU A 247 -20.60 18.76 60.46
CA GLU A 247 -20.82 19.14 61.86
C GLU A 247 -19.60 18.80 62.74
N GLU A 248 -19.03 17.60 62.57
CA GLU A 248 -17.82 17.16 63.27
C GLU A 248 -16.62 18.09 62.97
N TYR A 249 -16.41 18.45 61.70
CA TYR A 249 -15.38 19.40 61.31
C TYR A 249 -15.57 20.77 61.97
N LEU A 250 -16.80 21.31 61.94
CA LEU A 250 -17.09 22.61 62.54
C LEU A 250 -16.97 22.60 64.07
N ALA A 251 -17.36 21.50 64.73
CA ALA A 251 -17.19 21.34 66.16
C ALA A 251 -15.70 21.28 66.54
N ALA A 252 -14.89 20.54 65.78
CA ALA A 252 -13.45 20.50 65.98
C ALA A 252 -12.80 21.88 65.73
N ALA A 253 -13.21 22.59 64.68
CA ALA A 253 -12.70 23.92 64.35
C ALA A 253 -13.02 24.94 65.46
N LYS A 254 -14.27 24.96 65.94
CA LYS A 254 -14.68 25.80 67.08
C LYS A 254 -13.92 25.46 68.36
N SER A 255 -13.67 24.17 68.61
CA SER A 255 -12.90 23.73 69.78
C SER A 255 -11.47 24.30 69.74
N LEU A 256 -10.82 24.25 68.56
CA LEU A 256 -9.50 24.84 68.35
C LEU A 256 -9.51 26.38 68.51
N GLU A 257 -10.54 27.05 67.99
CA GLU A 257 -10.70 28.51 68.09
C GLU A 257 -10.98 28.97 69.53
N SER A 258 -11.68 28.15 70.32
CA SER A 258 -12.01 28.43 71.72
C SER A 258 -10.85 28.20 72.71
N LEU A 259 -9.72 27.66 72.25
CA LEU A 259 -8.55 27.46 73.13
C LEU A 259 -7.95 28.81 73.52
N ASP A 260 -7.74 28.98 74.82
CA ASP A 260 -7.10 30.18 75.38
C ASP A 260 -5.70 30.41 74.80
N ALA A 261 -5.27 31.67 74.83
CA ALA A 261 -3.92 32.08 74.44
C ALA A 261 -2.81 31.44 75.31
N ASP A 262 -3.16 30.90 76.48
CA ASP A 262 -2.24 30.21 77.40
C ASP A 262 -2.31 28.68 77.32
N ALA A 263 -3.16 28.13 76.44
CA ALA A 263 -3.27 26.68 76.26
C ALA A 263 -1.90 26.04 75.94
N SER A 264 -1.65 24.82 76.44
CA SER A 264 -0.37 24.14 76.21
C SER A 264 -0.13 23.85 74.72
N THR A 265 1.13 23.69 74.34
CA THR A 265 1.53 23.32 72.98
C THR A 265 0.91 21.99 72.55
N GLU A 266 0.81 21.03 73.47
CA GLU A 266 0.24 19.71 73.25
C GLU A 266 -1.28 19.79 73.05
N ALA A 267 -1.98 20.62 73.83
CA ALA A 267 -3.42 20.84 73.71
C ALA A 267 -3.78 21.44 72.35
N ARG A 268 -3.02 22.46 71.89
CA ARG A 268 -3.20 23.04 70.55
C ARG A 268 -2.87 22.05 69.44
N ALA A 269 -1.79 21.28 69.58
CA ALA A 269 -1.42 20.27 68.59
C ALA A 269 -2.53 19.20 68.45
N SER A 270 -3.06 18.72 69.57
CA SER A 270 -4.15 17.74 69.60
C SER A 270 -5.42 18.27 68.93
N ALA A 271 -5.82 19.50 69.24
CA ALA A 271 -6.99 20.13 68.61
C ALA A 271 -6.80 20.33 67.10
N ARG A 272 -5.60 20.71 66.64
CA ARG A 272 -5.28 20.80 65.21
C ARG A 272 -5.39 19.45 64.51
N LEU A 273 -4.89 18.38 65.12
CA LEU A 273 -4.99 17.03 64.57
C LEU A 273 -6.46 16.58 64.39
N LEU A 274 -7.36 16.97 65.31
CA LEU A 274 -8.80 16.70 65.16
C LEU A 274 -9.41 17.43 63.96
N VAL A 275 -9.08 18.71 63.82
CA VAL A 275 -9.54 19.53 62.67
C VAL A 275 -9.02 18.95 61.36
N ASP A 276 -7.73 18.64 61.30
CA ASP A 276 -7.10 18.08 60.10
C ASP A 276 -7.65 16.70 59.76
N GLY A 277 -7.91 15.84 60.76
CA GLY A 277 -8.53 14.55 60.58
C GLY A 277 -9.96 14.62 60.02
N ALA A 278 -10.78 15.53 60.56
CA ALA A 278 -12.14 15.76 60.07
C ALA A 278 -12.13 16.33 58.64
N LEU A 279 -11.24 17.28 58.35
CA LEU A 279 -11.07 17.84 57.01
C LEU A 279 -10.58 16.79 56.01
N GLN A 280 -9.67 15.91 56.43
CA GLN A 280 -9.15 14.84 55.60
C GLN A 280 -10.26 13.84 55.24
N ARG A 281 -11.19 13.55 56.16
CA ARG A 281 -12.36 12.71 55.86
C ARG A 281 -13.21 13.30 54.73
N LEU A 282 -13.53 14.59 54.81
CA LEU A 282 -14.29 15.28 53.75
C LEU A 282 -13.52 15.30 52.42
N ARG A 283 -12.19 15.48 52.44
CA ARG A 283 -11.35 15.40 51.24
C ARG A 283 -11.32 14.00 50.63
N ASN A 284 -11.28 12.96 51.46
CA ASN A 284 -11.30 11.56 50.99
C ASN A 284 -12.59 11.23 50.24
N TRP A 285 -13.69 11.92 50.55
CA TRP A 285 -14.97 11.87 49.84
C TRP A 285 -15.06 12.74 48.59
N ASP A 286 -13.93 13.36 48.18
CA ASP A 286 -13.82 14.25 47.02
C ASP A 286 -14.79 15.44 47.05
N ILE A 287 -15.09 15.94 48.25
CA ILE A 287 -15.90 17.15 48.39
C ILE A 287 -15.16 18.32 47.73
N PRO A 288 -15.81 19.07 46.82
CA PRO A 288 -15.17 20.15 46.08
C PRO A 288 -14.50 21.17 47.02
N SER A 289 -13.28 21.59 46.69
CA SER A 289 -12.50 22.53 47.49
C SER A 289 -13.22 23.86 47.74
N GLY A 290 -14.02 24.31 46.77
CA GLY A 290 -14.89 25.49 46.92
C GLY A 290 -15.96 25.32 48.01
N GLU A 291 -16.50 24.11 48.18
CA GLU A 291 -17.47 23.83 49.24
C GLU A 291 -16.78 23.71 50.60
N LEU A 292 -15.59 23.08 50.66
CA LEU A 292 -14.78 23.07 51.88
C LEU A 292 -14.38 24.49 52.34
N ALA A 293 -14.04 25.37 51.39
CA ALA A 293 -13.73 26.77 51.69
C ALA A 293 -14.95 27.52 52.22
N ARG A 294 -16.15 27.26 51.67
CA ARG A 294 -17.41 27.83 52.16
C ARG A 294 -17.75 27.33 53.56
N LEU A 295 -17.55 26.04 53.84
CA LEU A 295 -17.75 25.45 55.16
C LEU A 295 -16.84 26.12 56.19
N LYS A 296 -15.53 26.23 55.88
CA LYS A 296 -14.55 26.89 56.74
C LYS A 296 -14.83 28.37 56.95
N GLY A 297 -15.21 29.10 55.90
CA GLY A 297 -15.40 30.55 55.96
C GLY A 297 -16.72 31.00 56.57
N ARG A 298 -17.83 30.28 56.28
CA ARG A 298 -19.16 30.63 56.79
C ARG A 298 -19.51 29.94 58.11
N GLY A 299 -18.91 28.79 58.39
CA GLY A 299 -19.25 27.98 59.56
C GLY A 299 -20.68 27.40 59.51
N ILE A 300 -21.26 27.28 58.31
CA ILE A 300 -22.62 26.79 58.08
C ILE A 300 -22.54 25.45 57.36
N VAL A 301 -23.26 24.46 57.90
CA VAL A 301 -23.41 23.13 57.30
C VAL A 301 -24.36 23.21 56.11
N SER A 302 -23.91 22.72 54.96
CA SER A 302 -24.75 22.59 53.76
C SER A 302 -25.43 21.23 53.78
N ARG A 303 -26.77 21.23 53.84
CA ARG A 303 -27.58 19.99 53.71
C ARG A 303 -27.42 19.38 52.32
N THR A 304 -27.50 20.22 51.30
CA THR A 304 -27.47 19.82 49.89
C THR A 304 -26.11 20.17 49.29
N LEU A 305 -25.48 19.22 48.61
CA LEU A 305 -24.22 19.39 47.90
C LEU A 305 -24.45 19.28 46.39
N ALA A 306 -23.98 20.26 45.63
CA ALA A 306 -23.91 20.15 44.18
C ALA A 306 -22.66 19.33 43.80
N LEU A 307 -22.85 18.18 43.15
CA LEU A 307 -21.76 17.37 42.63
C LEU A 307 -21.37 17.87 41.23
N PRO A 308 -20.15 18.40 41.03
CA PRO A 308 -19.76 18.96 39.76
C PRO A 308 -19.23 17.89 38.79
N SER A 309 -19.19 18.23 37.50
CA SER A 309 -18.52 17.40 36.50
C SER A 309 -17.00 17.38 36.73
N PRO A 310 -16.36 16.19 36.74
CA PRO A 310 -14.91 16.07 36.90
C PRO A 310 -14.12 16.49 35.66
N ALA A 311 -14.75 16.53 34.48
CA ALA A 311 -14.13 16.89 33.20
C ALA A 311 -15.12 17.54 32.23
N ASP A 312 -14.59 18.16 31.19
CA ASP A 312 -15.36 18.61 30.05
C ASP A 312 -15.76 17.42 29.18
N GLY A 313 -16.95 17.42 28.59
CA GLY A 313 -17.37 16.35 27.69
C GLY A 313 -18.88 16.24 27.47
N VAL A 314 -19.29 15.08 26.96
CA VAL A 314 -20.69 14.73 26.70
C VAL A 314 -21.11 13.62 27.66
N VAL A 315 -22.31 13.73 28.21
CA VAL A 315 -22.90 12.66 29.03
C VAL A 315 -23.31 11.49 28.15
N LEU A 316 -22.60 10.37 28.25
CA LEU A 316 -22.93 9.14 27.52
C LEU A 316 -24.03 8.34 28.22
N GLU A 317 -23.93 8.22 29.55
CA GLU A 317 -24.88 7.47 30.37
C GLU A 317 -25.28 8.30 31.59
N LYS A 318 -26.55 8.20 31.97
CA LYS A 318 -27.13 8.77 33.19
C LYS A 318 -27.95 7.69 33.87
N ASN A 319 -27.39 7.06 34.89
CA ASN A 319 -28.01 5.94 35.61
C ASN A 319 -28.71 6.39 36.89
N VAL A 320 -29.09 7.67 36.96
CA VAL A 320 -29.67 8.28 38.15
C VAL A 320 -30.91 9.10 37.82
N ILE A 321 -31.91 9.03 38.69
CA ILE A 321 -33.14 9.82 38.65
C ILE A 321 -33.32 10.64 39.93
N SER A 322 -34.08 11.73 39.86
CA SER A 322 -34.40 12.54 41.04
C SER A 322 -35.12 11.70 42.09
N GLY A 323 -34.73 11.83 43.36
CA GLY A 323 -35.25 11.06 44.49
C GLY A 323 -34.59 9.69 44.70
N GLN A 324 -33.74 9.23 43.78
CA GLN A 324 -33.05 7.94 43.92
C GLN A 324 -31.99 8.00 45.01
N ARG A 325 -31.92 6.93 45.82
CA ARG A 325 -30.78 6.68 46.72
C ARG A 325 -29.63 6.07 45.92
N PHE A 326 -28.42 6.56 46.14
CA PHE A 326 -27.19 5.99 45.58
C PHE A 326 -26.29 5.43 46.68
N MET A 327 -25.51 4.42 46.31
CA MET A 327 -24.50 3.81 47.17
C MET A 327 -23.09 4.26 46.77
N PRO A 328 -22.08 4.14 47.67
CA PRO A 328 -20.71 4.45 47.34
C PRO A 328 -20.21 3.53 46.21
N GLY A 329 -19.54 4.10 45.22
CA GLY A 329 -19.04 3.38 44.05
C GLY A 329 -20.05 3.15 42.93
N GLU A 330 -21.32 3.54 43.12
CA GLU A 330 -22.33 3.48 42.06
C GLU A 330 -22.01 4.50 40.95
N VAL A 331 -22.08 4.06 39.69
CA VAL A 331 -21.81 4.92 38.52
C VAL A 331 -23.07 5.71 38.19
N LEU A 332 -23.10 6.99 38.57
CA LEU A 332 -24.25 7.86 38.34
C LEU A 332 -24.24 8.50 36.95
N TYR A 333 -23.06 8.96 36.51
CA TYR A 333 -22.84 9.48 35.16
C TYR A 333 -21.60 8.87 34.53
N ARG A 334 -21.65 8.69 33.20
CA ARG A 334 -20.49 8.44 32.34
C ARG A 334 -20.33 9.61 31.41
N ILE A 335 -19.20 10.30 31.50
CA ILE A 335 -18.88 11.49 30.72
C ILE A 335 -17.67 11.16 29.86
N ALA A 336 -17.70 11.56 28.60
CA ALA A 336 -16.57 11.40 27.71
C ALA A 336 -16.27 12.70 26.98
N ASP A 337 -14.99 13.08 26.95
CA ASP A 337 -14.54 14.09 26.01
C ASP A 337 -14.43 13.44 24.61
N LEU A 338 -15.25 13.94 23.68
CA LEU A 338 -15.35 13.45 22.32
C LEU A 338 -14.53 14.31 21.34
N SER A 339 -13.71 15.24 21.82
CA SER A 339 -12.85 16.11 21.00
C SER A 339 -11.83 15.32 20.17
N ASN A 340 -11.38 14.18 20.69
CA ASN A 340 -10.66 13.14 19.96
C ASN A 340 -11.38 11.82 20.11
N VAL A 341 -11.50 11.07 19.03
CA VAL A 341 -12.11 9.75 19.02
C VAL A 341 -11.16 8.75 18.44
N TRP A 342 -11.38 7.48 18.77
CA TRP A 342 -10.65 6.40 18.15
C TRP A 342 -11.50 5.79 17.06
N LEU A 343 -10.88 5.40 15.97
CA LEU A 343 -11.47 4.47 15.03
C LEU A 343 -10.74 3.15 15.18
N ILE A 344 -11.49 2.10 15.51
CA ILE A 344 -10.98 0.74 15.56
C ILE A 344 -11.24 0.10 14.21
N GLY A 345 -10.18 0.01 13.42
CA GLY A 345 -10.18 -0.66 12.12
C GLY A 345 -9.89 -2.15 12.28
N GLU A 346 -10.46 -2.96 11.41
CA GLU A 346 -10.20 -4.39 11.32
C GLU A 346 -9.43 -4.68 10.04
N VAL A 347 -8.16 -5.08 10.21
CA VAL A 347 -7.25 -5.38 9.10
C VAL A 347 -7.05 -6.89 9.00
N TYR A 348 -7.07 -7.45 7.79
CA TYR A 348 -6.86 -8.88 7.59
C TYR A 348 -5.43 -9.30 7.92
N GLU A 349 -5.27 -10.54 8.40
CA GLU A 349 -3.96 -11.10 8.77
C GLU A 349 -2.91 -10.98 7.66
N GLN A 350 -3.30 -11.19 6.40
CA GLN A 350 -2.43 -11.14 5.23
C GLN A 350 -1.84 -9.74 4.96
N GLU A 351 -2.51 -8.69 5.43
CA GLU A 351 -2.10 -7.29 5.21
C GLU A 351 -1.23 -6.73 6.34
N LEU A 352 -1.09 -7.46 7.45
CA LEU A 352 -0.37 -6.99 8.64
C LEU A 352 1.11 -6.67 8.38
N SER A 353 1.74 -7.36 7.43
CA SER A 353 3.14 -7.12 7.05
C SER A 353 3.36 -5.69 6.52
N TYR A 354 2.32 -5.04 6.00
CA TYR A 354 2.37 -3.69 5.46
C TYR A 354 1.96 -2.61 6.47
N ILE A 355 1.41 -2.99 7.63
CA ILE A 355 0.90 -2.07 8.63
C ILE A 355 1.96 -1.77 9.69
N ARG A 356 2.19 -0.48 9.94
CA ARG A 356 3.12 0.01 10.97
C ARG A 356 2.52 1.18 11.73
N VAL A 357 2.84 1.25 13.02
CA VAL A 357 2.46 2.41 13.87
C VAL A 357 3.06 3.68 13.30
N GLY A 358 2.26 4.74 13.24
CA GLY A 358 2.62 6.05 12.67
C GLY A 358 2.09 6.28 11.25
N GLN A 359 1.56 5.25 10.56
CA GLN A 359 0.96 5.41 9.25
C GLN A 359 -0.26 6.34 9.27
N THR A 360 -0.45 7.05 8.17
CA THR A 360 -1.62 7.92 7.98
C THR A 360 -2.77 7.11 7.41
N ALA A 361 -3.94 7.25 8.00
CA ALA A 361 -5.17 6.61 7.56
C ALA A 361 -6.19 7.66 7.13
N ARG A 362 -6.78 7.45 5.95
CA ARG A 362 -7.92 8.23 5.47
C ARG A 362 -9.19 7.47 5.78
N VAL A 363 -10.15 8.15 6.36
CA VAL A 363 -11.41 7.55 6.80
C VAL A 363 -12.57 8.25 6.11
N THR A 364 -13.49 7.45 5.59
CA THR A 364 -14.74 7.92 4.98
C THR A 364 -15.92 7.24 5.64
N PHE A 365 -16.99 7.98 5.87
CA PHE A 365 -18.19 7.45 6.50
C PHE A 365 -19.37 7.51 5.53
N ASN A 366 -20.16 6.43 5.45
CA ASN A 366 -21.33 6.38 4.56
C ASN A 366 -22.37 7.44 4.91
N GLY A 367 -22.48 7.81 6.19
CA GLY A 367 -23.38 8.87 6.65
C GLY A 367 -22.93 10.30 6.33
N MET A 368 -21.72 10.48 5.79
CA MET A 368 -21.13 11.78 5.43
C MET A 368 -20.37 11.66 4.10
N PRO A 369 -21.10 11.48 2.97
CA PRO A 369 -20.48 11.30 1.66
C PRO A 369 -19.69 12.55 1.24
N GLY A 370 -18.51 12.34 0.63
CA GLY A 370 -17.63 13.40 0.16
C GLY A 370 -16.69 13.97 1.23
N GLU A 371 -16.86 13.60 2.50
CA GLU A 371 -16.00 14.03 3.58
C GLU A 371 -14.95 12.96 3.92
N THR A 372 -13.70 13.41 4.05
CA THR A 372 -12.58 12.55 4.42
C THR A 372 -11.97 13.05 5.72
N PHE A 373 -11.77 12.13 6.66
CA PHE A 373 -11.11 12.38 7.93
C PHE A 373 -9.72 11.76 7.87
N THR A 374 -8.71 12.50 8.30
CA THR A 374 -7.34 11.99 8.32
C THR A 374 -6.95 11.71 9.77
N GLY A 375 -6.46 10.50 10.03
CA GLY A 375 -6.00 10.05 11.33
C GLY A 375 -4.64 9.38 11.25
N LYS A 376 -4.08 9.07 12.42
CA LYS A 376 -2.83 8.33 12.52
C LYS A 376 -3.07 7.00 13.22
N LEU A 377 -2.48 5.94 12.69
CA LEU A 377 -2.46 4.63 13.34
C LEU A 377 -1.52 4.70 14.54
N THR A 378 -2.07 4.64 15.75
CA THR A 378 -1.30 4.79 16.99
C THR A 378 -1.04 3.47 17.70
N PHE A 379 -1.81 2.43 17.40
CA PHE A 379 -1.69 1.15 18.07
C PHE A 379 -2.20 0.00 17.21
N ILE A 380 -1.52 -1.15 17.31
CA ILE A 380 -1.94 -2.42 16.70
C ILE A 380 -2.19 -3.37 17.88
N TYR A 381 -3.40 -3.90 18.00
CA TYR A 381 -3.73 -4.81 19.09
C TYR A 381 -2.98 -6.14 18.91
N PRO A 382 -2.44 -6.74 19.99
CA PRO A 382 -1.67 -7.98 19.90
C PRO A 382 -2.54 -9.25 19.74
N THR A 383 -3.82 -9.07 19.42
CA THR A 383 -4.82 -10.15 19.37
C THR A 383 -5.45 -10.24 17.99
N LEU A 384 -5.53 -11.46 17.45
CA LEU A 384 -6.25 -11.81 16.23
C LEU A 384 -7.64 -12.33 16.59
N SER A 385 -8.68 -11.82 15.91
CA SER A 385 -10.02 -12.39 15.99
C SER A 385 -10.08 -13.69 15.18
N ALA A 386 -10.38 -14.82 15.82
CA ALA A 386 -10.45 -16.12 15.14
C ALA A 386 -11.64 -16.23 14.16
N GLU A 387 -12.73 -15.50 14.43
CA GLU A 387 -13.95 -15.52 13.62
C GLU A 387 -13.78 -14.80 12.29
N THR A 388 -13.16 -13.62 12.32
CA THR A 388 -12.98 -12.74 11.16
C THR A 388 -11.58 -12.83 10.54
N ARG A 389 -10.62 -13.44 11.25
CA ARG A 389 -9.18 -13.41 10.91
C ARG A 389 -8.65 -12.00 10.70
N THR A 390 -9.14 -11.08 11.52
CA THR A 390 -8.72 -9.67 11.52
C THR A 390 -7.99 -9.30 12.81
N VAL A 391 -7.03 -8.41 12.68
CA VAL A 391 -6.37 -7.72 13.80
C VAL A 391 -6.94 -6.31 13.90
N LYS A 392 -7.21 -5.89 15.13
CA LYS A 392 -7.70 -4.55 15.42
C LYS A 392 -6.55 -3.55 15.37
N VAL A 393 -6.74 -2.45 14.66
CA VAL A 393 -5.83 -1.31 14.63
C VAL A 393 -6.55 -0.09 15.16
N ARG A 394 -5.87 0.71 15.98
CA ARG A 394 -6.39 1.95 16.53
C ARG A 394 -5.86 3.13 15.76
N ILE A 395 -6.78 3.93 15.24
CA ILE A 395 -6.50 5.17 14.54
C ILE A 395 -7.07 6.31 15.37
N GLU A 396 -6.25 7.29 15.72
CA GLU A 396 -6.72 8.49 16.41
C GLU A 396 -7.22 9.51 15.38
N LEU A 397 -8.44 10.01 15.58
CA LEU A 397 -9.09 11.00 14.73
C LEU A 397 -9.46 12.24 15.54
N PRO A 398 -9.03 13.44 15.12
CA PRO A 398 -9.53 14.68 15.69
C PRO A 398 -11.00 14.86 15.30
N ASN A 399 -11.81 15.33 16.24
CA ASN A 399 -13.25 15.48 16.06
C ASN A 399 -13.74 16.92 16.35
N PRO A 400 -13.25 17.92 15.58
CA PRO A 400 -13.74 19.28 15.72
C PRO A 400 -15.24 19.33 15.41
N GLY A 401 -16.02 19.95 16.30
CA GLY A 401 -17.47 20.08 16.14
C GLY A 401 -18.27 18.81 16.45
N LEU A 402 -17.67 17.78 17.07
CA LEU A 402 -18.35 16.59 17.58
C LEU A 402 -19.17 15.83 16.51
N ARG A 403 -18.66 15.80 15.29
CA ARG A 403 -19.33 15.20 14.13
C ARG A 403 -19.15 13.69 14.06
N LEU A 404 -18.00 13.21 14.51
CA LEU A 404 -17.69 11.78 14.65
C LEU A 404 -18.34 11.27 15.93
N LYS A 405 -19.52 10.66 15.78
CA LYS A 405 -20.26 10.07 16.89
C LYS A 405 -19.73 8.66 17.17
N PRO A 406 -19.65 8.22 18.44
CA PRO A 406 -19.36 6.83 18.77
C PRO A 406 -20.32 5.87 18.06
N ALA A 407 -19.84 4.67 17.77
CA ALA A 407 -20.51 3.62 16.98
C ALA A 407 -20.73 3.93 15.49
N LEU A 408 -20.20 5.05 14.98
CA LEU A 408 -20.24 5.32 13.54
C LEU A 408 -19.32 4.35 12.77
N TYR A 409 -19.82 3.78 11.69
CA TYR A 409 -19.10 2.82 10.85
C TYR A 409 -18.55 3.48 9.58
N GLY A 410 -17.30 3.20 9.26
CA GLY A 410 -16.61 3.80 8.12
C GLY A 410 -15.59 2.89 7.46
N SER A 411 -15.20 3.27 6.25
CA SER A 411 -14.11 2.66 5.51
C SER A 411 -12.81 3.41 5.81
N VAL A 412 -11.72 2.67 5.89
CA VAL A 412 -10.39 3.14 6.25
C VAL A 412 -9.42 2.72 5.15
N ASP A 413 -8.76 3.70 4.56
CA ASP A 413 -7.64 3.49 3.66
C ASP A 413 -6.35 3.85 4.41
N ILE A 414 -5.55 2.84 4.74
CA ILE A 414 -4.26 3.03 5.41
C ILE A 414 -3.19 3.07 4.34
N ALA A 415 -2.52 4.22 4.22
CA ALA A 415 -1.42 4.38 3.28
C ALA A 415 -0.22 3.58 3.79
N THR A 416 0.25 2.62 3.00
CA THR A 416 1.52 1.95 3.28
C THR A 416 2.67 2.81 2.77
N ALA A 417 3.88 2.57 3.27
CA ALA A 417 5.05 3.21 2.69
C ALA A 417 5.19 2.73 1.24
N ALA A 418 5.32 3.66 0.29
CA ALA A 418 5.65 3.33 -1.09
C ALA A 418 6.90 2.44 -1.10
N ALA A 419 6.94 1.45 -1.99
CA ALA A 419 8.15 0.65 -2.16
C ALA A 419 9.34 1.59 -2.39
N ASP A 420 10.45 1.39 -1.66
CA ASP A 420 11.64 2.26 -1.71
C ASP A 420 12.27 2.34 -3.11
N HIS A 421 11.84 1.48 -4.03
CA HIS A 421 12.33 1.38 -5.40
C HIS A 421 11.20 1.50 -6.41
N ALA A 422 11.44 2.26 -7.48
CA ALA A 422 10.55 2.31 -8.63
C ALA A 422 10.69 1.00 -9.43
N ALA A 423 9.63 0.20 -9.41
CA ALA A 423 9.57 -1.08 -10.10
C ALA A 423 8.90 -0.93 -11.46
N LEU A 424 9.22 -1.82 -12.41
CA LEU A 424 8.52 -1.86 -13.71
C LEU A 424 7.07 -2.22 -13.44
N ALA A 425 6.14 -1.39 -13.89
CA ALA A 425 4.73 -1.57 -13.62
C ALA A 425 3.91 -1.53 -14.90
N VAL A 426 2.92 -2.42 -14.98
CA VAL A 426 1.93 -2.47 -16.07
C VAL A 426 0.53 -2.37 -15.49
N PRO A 427 -0.44 -1.79 -16.22
CA PRO A 427 -1.83 -1.80 -15.78
C PRO A 427 -2.31 -3.23 -15.52
N ASP A 428 -3.14 -3.42 -14.49
CA ASP A 428 -3.75 -4.70 -14.16
C ASP A 428 -4.48 -5.33 -15.34
N SER A 429 -5.07 -4.49 -16.20
CA SER A 429 -5.80 -4.92 -17.38
C SER A 429 -4.90 -5.46 -18.48
N ALA A 430 -3.57 -5.25 -18.44
CA ALA A 430 -2.62 -5.78 -19.41
C ALA A 430 -2.21 -7.23 -19.11
N LEU A 431 -2.29 -7.65 -17.84
CA LEU A 431 -1.88 -8.96 -17.39
C LEU A 431 -2.99 -10.00 -17.61
N LEU A 432 -2.65 -11.05 -18.36
CA LEU A 432 -3.50 -12.22 -18.52
C LEU A 432 -2.96 -13.33 -17.63
N ASP A 433 -3.68 -13.58 -16.55
CA ASP A 433 -3.34 -14.55 -15.53
C ASP A 433 -4.16 -15.82 -15.74
N SER A 434 -3.52 -16.90 -16.18
CA SER A 434 -4.16 -18.20 -16.37
C SER A 434 -4.13 -19.11 -15.15
N GLY A 435 -3.69 -18.61 -13.99
CA GLY A 435 -3.40 -19.38 -12.79
C GLY A 435 -2.13 -20.24 -12.91
N THR A 436 -1.88 -20.82 -14.09
CA THR A 436 -0.68 -21.61 -14.42
C THR A 436 0.44 -20.80 -15.04
N ARG A 437 0.12 -19.77 -15.84
CA ARG A 437 1.08 -18.86 -16.47
C ARG A 437 0.55 -17.42 -16.44
N LYS A 438 1.47 -16.47 -16.41
CA LYS A 438 1.19 -15.04 -16.40
C LYS A 438 1.87 -14.39 -17.59
N VAL A 439 1.11 -13.65 -18.37
CA VAL A 439 1.53 -13.30 -19.72
C VAL A 439 0.91 -11.94 -20.10
N VAL A 440 1.66 -10.98 -20.67
CA VAL A 440 1.17 -9.58 -20.87
C VAL A 440 1.28 -9.04 -22.30
N LEU A 441 0.24 -8.95 -23.16
CA LEU A 441 0.36 -8.55 -24.60
C LEU A 441 1.04 -7.21 -24.79
N VAL A 442 1.70 -7.00 -25.91
CA VAL A 442 2.47 -5.82 -26.30
C VAL A 442 2.74 -5.93 -27.79
N GLU A 443 2.88 -4.74 -28.29
CA GLU A 443 2.88 -4.37 -29.66
C GLU A 443 4.30 -4.20 -30.21
N ARG A 444 4.57 -4.89 -31.32
CA ARG A 444 5.76 -4.73 -32.18
C ARG A 444 5.58 -3.66 -33.26
N GLY A 445 4.41 -3.05 -33.30
CA GLY A 445 3.92 -2.26 -34.42
C GLY A 445 3.33 -3.13 -35.54
N GLU A 446 2.63 -2.46 -36.46
CA GLU A 446 2.01 -3.06 -37.66
C GLU A 446 1.01 -4.19 -37.36
N GLY A 447 0.36 -4.17 -36.20
CA GLY A 447 -0.61 -5.19 -35.78
C GLY A 447 0.03 -6.54 -35.43
N ARG A 448 1.33 -6.55 -35.09
CA ARG A 448 2.05 -7.72 -34.56
C ARG A 448 2.09 -7.65 -33.04
N TYR A 449 1.68 -8.74 -32.39
CA TYR A 449 1.69 -8.91 -30.94
C TYR A 449 2.46 -10.18 -30.59
N GLU A 450 3.34 -10.12 -29.61
CA GLU A 450 4.26 -11.24 -29.33
C GLU A 450 4.08 -11.78 -27.92
N PRO A 451 3.49 -12.96 -27.71
CA PRO A 451 3.21 -13.52 -26.40
C PRO A 451 4.45 -13.87 -25.54
N ARG A 452 4.55 -13.28 -24.33
CA ARG A 452 5.70 -13.30 -23.43
C ARG A 452 5.27 -13.47 -21.98
N GLU A 453 5.81 -14.50 -21.37
CA GLU A 453 5.64 -14.83 -19.97
C GLU A 453 6.38 -13.84 -19.08
N VAL A 454 5.73 -13.48 -17.97
CA VAL A 454 6.24 -12.49 -17.03
C VAL A 454 6.15 -13.02 -15.60
N THR A 455 7.12 -12.64 -14.78
CA THR A 455 7.06 -12.87 -13.33
C THR A 455 6.56 -11.59 -12.67
N THR A 456 5.45 -11.68 -11.93
CA THR A 456 4.80 -10.52 -11.31
C THR A 456 5.13 -10.41 -9.82
N GLY A 457 5.30 -9.19 -9.32
CA GLY A 457 5.52 -8.86 -7.92
C GLY A 457 4.27 -8.31 -7.23
N ALA A 458 4.44 -7.22 -6.48
CA ALA A 458 3.37 -6.55 -5.76
C ALA A 458 2.32 -5.95 -6.70
N ARG A 459 1.08 -5.86 -6.22
CA ARG A 459 -0.05 -5.25 -6.95
C ARG A 459 -0.56 -4.06 -6.16
N ALA A 460 -0.63 -2.89 -6.77
CA ALA A 460 -1.05 -1.67 -6.09
C ALA A 460 -1.59 -0.62 -7.08
N ASP A 461 -2.57 0.17 -6.65
CA ASP A 461 -3.16 1.28 -7.42
C ASP A 461 -3.61 0.93 -8.85
N GLY A 462 -4.02 -0.33 -9.09
CA GLY A 462 -4.44 -0.82 -10.41
C GLY A 462 -3.29 -1.15 -11.37
N TYR A 463 -2.07 -1.27 -10.84
CA TYR A 463 -0.88 -1.71 -11.54
C TYR A 463 -0.28 -2.95 -10.88
N VAL A 464 0.37 -3.79 -11.70
CA VAL A 464 1.17 -4.93 -11.27
C VAL A 464 2.64 -4.64 -11.49
N GLU A 465 3.45 -4.92 -10.47
CA GLU A 465 4.90 -4.99 -10.60
C GLU A 465 5.32 -6.16 -11.49
N ILE A 466 6.27 -5.91 -12.38
CA ILE A 466 6.93 -6.92 -13.21
C ILE A 466 8.36 -7.07 -12.72
N VAL A 467 8.64 -8.23 -12.13
CA VAL A 467 9.96 -8.60 -11.62
C VAL A 467 10.86 -9.04 -12.77
N ASP A 468 10.30 -9.77 -13.74
CA ASP A 468 11.02 -10.28 -14.89
C ASP A 468 10.10 -10.46 -16.11
N GLY A 469 10.68 -10.37 -17.31
CA GLY A 469 9.99 -10.59 -18.59
C GLY A 469 9.58 -9.31 -19.36
N LEU A 470 9.76 -8.11 -18.83
CA LEU A 470 9.53 -6.87 -19.60
C LEU A 470 10.64 -5.85 -19.36
N ALA A 471 10.84 -4.97 -20.33
CA ALA A 471 11.75 -3.83 -20.26
C ALA A 471 10.98 -2.50 -20.20
N ALA A 472 11.63 -1.44 -19.70
CA ALA A 472 11.05 -0.10 -19.70
C ALA A 472 10.88 0.40 -21.15
N GLY A 473 9.74 1.02 -21.44
CA GLY A 473 9.42 1.60 -22.76
C GLY A 473 8.73 0.64 -23.73
N GLU A 474 8.63 -0.64 -23.41
CA GLU A 474 7.85 -1.61 -24.20
C GLU A 474 6.34 -1.26 -24.12
N THR A 475 5.54 -1.59 -25.14
CA THR A 475 4.16 -1.07 -25.27
C THR A 475 3.07 -2.12 -25.08
N VAL A 476 2.62 -2.35 -23.85
CA VAL A 476 1.66 -3.42 -23.50
C VAL A 476 0.23 -3.13 -23.96
N VAL A 477 -0.48 -4.13 -24.46
CA VAL A 477 -1.91 -4.08 -24.72
C VAL A 477 -2.68 -4.14 -23.41
N THR A 478 -3.61 -3.20 -23.23
CA THR A 478 -4.42 -3.00 -22.02
C THR A 478 -5.91 -3.27 -22.24
N SER A 479 -6.38 -3.33 -23.49
CA SER A 479 -7.75 -3.72 -23.84
C SER A 479 -7.79 -4.69 -25.04
N ALA A 480 -8.84 -5.51 -25.09
CA ALA A 480 -9.06 -6.57 -26.10
C ALA A 480 -7.97 -7.66 -26.13
N ASN A 481 -7.18 -7.76 -25.07
CA ASN A 481 -6.07 -8.68 -24.89
C ASN A 481 -6.54 -10.15 -25.00
N PHE A 482 -7.68 -10.48 -24.41
CA PHE A 482 -8.28 -11.81 -24.49
C PHE A 482 -8.66 -12.22 -25.92
N LEU A 483 -9.12 -11.27 -26.75
CA LEU A 483 -9.52 -11.57 -28.13
C LEU A 483 -8.30 -11.81 -29.02
N ILE A 484 -7.22 -11.05 -28.78
CA ILE A 484 -5.93 -11.24 -29.47
C ILE A 484 -5.33 -12.59 -29.09
N ASP A 485 -5.39 -12.93 -27.81
CA ASP A 485 -4.93 -14.24 -27.35
C ASP A 485 -5.77 -15.41 -27.88
N ALA A 486 -7.09 -15.29 -27.87
CA ALA A 486 -7.96 -16.34 -28.38
C ALA A 486 -7.70 -16.62 -29.86
N GLU A 487 -7.43 -15.58 -30.66
CA GLU A 487 -6.99 -15.71 -32.06
C GLU A 487 -5.60 -16.37 -32.17
N SER A 488 -4.68 -16.03 -31.26
CA SER A 488 -3.35 -16.66 -31.16
C SER A 488 -3.43 -18.17 -30.89
N ASN A 489 -4.13 -18.54 -29.83
CA ASN A 489 -4.33 -19.93 -29.41
C ASN A 489 -5.10 -20.73 -30.46
N LEU A 490 -6.11 -20.13 -31.10
CA LEU A 490 -6.85 -20.78 -32.19
C LEU A 490 -5.94 -21.05 -33.40
N ARG A 491 -5.09 -20.09 -33.80
CA ARG A 491 -4.14 -20.29 -34.90
C ARG A 491 -3.09 -21.34 -34.57
N ALA A 492 -2.54 -21.32 -33.36
CA ALA A 492 -1.58 -22.32 -32.88
C ALA A 492 -2.20 -23.73 -32.88
N ALA A 493 -3.45 -23.86 -32.40
CA ALA A 493 -4.19 -25.11 -32.43
C ALA A 493 -4.44 -25.59 -33.87
N LEU A 494 -4.91 -24.72 -34.76
CA LEU A 494 -5.16 -25.07 -36.17
C LEU A 494 -3.88 -25.50 -36.92
N GLN A 495 -2.74 -24.85 -36.64
CA GLN A 495 -1.45 -25.25 -37.21
C GLN A 495 -0.99 -26.62 -36.71
N SER A 496 -1.28 -26.98 -35.45
CA SER A 496 -0.95 -28.30 -34.90
C SER A 496 -1.75 -29.46 -35.49
N PHE A 497 -2.91 -29.19 -36.12
CA PHE A 497 -3.70 -30.21 -36.84
C PHE A 497 -3.19 -30.49 -38.27
N HIS A 498 -2.26 -29.67 -38.78
CA HIS A 498 -1.72 -29.79 -40.14
C HIS A 498 -0.30 -30.38 -40.17
N HIS A 499 0.16 -30.98 -39.07
CA HIS A 499 1.40 -31.75 -38.98
C HIS A 499 1.15 -33.22 -38.66
#